data_AF-B4D739-F1
#
_entry.id   AF-B4D739-F1
#
_cell.length_a   1.000
_cell.length_b   1.000
_cell.length_c   1.000
_cell.angle_alpha   90.00
_cell.angle_beta   90.00
_cell.angle_gamma   90.00
#
_symmetry.space_group_name_H-M   'P 1'
#
loop_
_entity.id
_entity.type
_entity.pdbx_description
1 polymer ?
#
loop_
_entity_poly.entity_id
_entity_poly.type
_entity_poly.pdbx_seq_one_letter_code
_entity_poly.pdbx_strand_id
1 'polypeptide(L)'
;MTVGRGRQLLVAAVFFGAFAFSPWVRAQPIGPMYRWPTRDGHFFEAAFLRLQGNAVVFAKDGWEFTVPISTLSPKSLELARRQAVRVPAAIPAIPAVPATPLAPIASFSCNSSILEFCRENLGRQIGSGQCAMLAQNALRSAGAAPRGPDSPGEGDYVWGELVATIKAGFYGASGVKDLAYVQPGDIIQFHDVRFSGYLHGDFGVYHMEAKHHTAVLESVDAAHNTITVLHQNWNGQKIIRRQTLYLGGMNRGWLRFYRPSAAPQPGGFPPYYIRRG
;
A
#
# COMPACT_ATOMS: atom_id res chain seq x y z
N MET A 1 -2.01 -2.47 80.91
CA MET A 1 -3.20 -1.67 81.22
C MET A 1 -2.98 -0.33 80.53
N THR A 2 -3.72 0.17 79.54
CA THR A 2 -5.03 -0.14 78.95
C THR A 2 -5.10 0.75 77.67
N VAL A 3 -5.55 0.20 76.53
CA VAL A 3 -6.37 0.78 75.43
C VAL A 3 -6.11 2.27 75.02
N GLY A 4 -5.83 2.69 73.78
CA GLY A 4 -6.39 2.33 72.46
C GLY A 4 -7.17 3.53 71.86
N ARG A 5 -6.83 3.96 70.64
CA ARG A 5 -7.57 4.81 69.64
C ARG A 5 -6.51 5.39 68.68
N GLY A 6 -6.44 5.06 67.40
CA GLY A 6 -7.51 5.15 66.40
C GLY A 6 -7.45 6.51 65.69
N ARG A 7 -6.56 6.67 64.69
CA ARG A 7 -6.62 7.77 63.73
C ARG A 7 -6.30 7.27 62.32
N GLN A 8 -7.32 7.34 61.49
CA GLN A 8 -7.32 7.01 60.07
C GLN A 8 -6.49 8.02 59.28
N LEU A 9 -5.74 7.52 58.29
CA LEU A 9 -5.10 8.32 57.25
C LEU A 9 -6.17 8.94 56.35
N LEU A 10 -6.16 10.27 56.26
CA LEU A 10 -6.91 11.02 55.27
C LEU A 10 -6.13 10.95 53.96
N VAL A 11 -6.54 10.07 53.05
CA VAL A 11 -6.08 10.06 51.66
C VAL A 11 -6.84 11.16 50.92
N ALA A 12 -6.13 12.17 50.43
CA ALA A 12 -6.69 13.17 49.54
C ALA A 12 -6.99 12.53 48.18
N ALA A 13 -8.27 12.39 47.86
CA ALA A 13 -8.76 12.10 46.52
C ALA A 13 -8.95 13.42 45.76
N VAL A 14 -8.30 13.58 44.60
CA VAL A 14 -8.64 14.62 43.61
C VAL A 14 -8.49 14.06 42.20
N PHE A 15 -9.67 13.74 41.66
CA PHE A 15 -10.16 13.75 40.27
C PHE A 15 -9.43 13.03 39.12
N PHE A 16 -10.14 11.99 38.66
CA PHE A 16 -10.12 11.36 37.35
C PHE A 16 -10.16 12.36 36.18
N GLY A 17 -9.12 12.35 35.36
CA GLY A 17 -9.22 12.72 33.95
C GLY A 17 -9.66 11.51 33.16
N ALA A 18 -10.96 11.44 32.82
CA ALA A 18 -11.50 10.44 31.92
C ALA A 18 -10.89 10.60 30.52
N PHE A 19 -9.93 9.76 30.17
CA PHE A 19 -9.71 9.43 28.76
C PHE A 19 -10.83 8.51 28.33
N ALA A 20 -11.70 9.03 27.48
CA ALA A 20 -12.69 8.25 26.76
C ALA A 20 -11.97 7.13 26.00
N PHE A 21 -12.09 5.90 26.50
CA PHE A 21 -11.90 4.72 25.67
C PHE A 21 -12.89 4.83 24.52
N SER A 22 -12.41 5.08 23.31
CA SER A 22 -13.20 4.83 22.11
C SER A 22 -13.77 3.42 22.21
N PRO A 23 -15.09 3.23 22.07
CA PRO A 23 -15.65 1.90 22.06
C PRO A 23 -15.06 1.19 20.85
N TRP A 24 -14.39 0.07 21.10
CA TRP A 24 -14.11 -0.94 20.10
C TRP A 24 -15.42 -1.23 19.38
N VAL A 25 -15.55 -0.79 18.13
CA VAL A 25 -16.65 -1.22 17.27
C VAL A 25 -16.45 -2.72 17.06
N ARG A 26 -17.22 -3.50 17.80
CA ARG A 26 -17.35 -4.94 17.63
C ARG A 26 -17.84 -5.16 16.20
N ALA A 27 -16.96 -5.64 15.31
CA ALA A 27 -17.38 -6.05 13.98
C ALA A 27 -18.54 -7.04 14.12
N GLN A 28 -19.63 -6.79 13.38
CA GLN A 28 -20.85 -7.56 13.44
C GLN A 28 -20.62 -9.06 13.17
N PRO A 29 -21.51 -9.96 13.65
CA PRO A 29 -21.38 -11.39 13.38
C PRO A 29 -21.29 -11.62 11.87
N ILE A 30 -20.14 -12.16 11.47
CA ILE A 30 -19.81 -12.53 10.09
C ILE A 30 -20.94 -13.45 9.62
N GLY A 31 -21.67 -13.07 8.57
CA GLY A 31 -22.83 -13.80 8.07
C GLY A 31 -22.52 -15.27 7.72
N PRO A 32 -23.52 -16.05 7.28
CA PRO A 32 -23.30 -17.45 6.92
C PRO A 32 -22.17 -17.59 5.89
N MET A 33 -21.21 -18.46 6.21
CA MET A 33 -20.10 -18.78 5.32
C MET A 33 -20.60 -19.66 4.19
N TYR A 34 -20.25 -19.28 2.96
CA TYR A 34 -20.54 -20.07 1.77
C TYR A 34 -19.25 -20.47 1.08
N ARG A 35 -19.30 -21.61 0.39
CA ARG A 35 -18.25 -22.03 -0.53
C ARG A 35 -18.51 -21.39 -1.90
N TRP A 36 -17.53 -20.65 -2.40
CA TRP A 36 -17.58 -19.87 -3.64
C TRP A 36 -16.61 -20.47 -4.67
N PRO A 37 -17.09 -21.33 -5.59
CA PRO A 37 -16.28 -21.78 -6.71
C PRO A 37 -15.93 -20.62 -7.65
N THR A 38 -14.69 -20.59 -8.10
CA THR A 38 -14.16 -19.67 -9.12
C THR A 38 -14.20 -20.34 -10.50
N ARG A 39 -14.05 -19.56 -11.58
CA ARG A 39 -14.14 -20.08 -12.95
C ARG A 39 -13.00 -21.03 -13.33
N ASP A 40 -11.87 -20.91 -12.67
CA ASP A 40 -10.69 -21.77 -12.81
C ASP A 40 -10.80 -23.10 -12.03
N GLY A 41 -11.95 -23.38 -11.40
CA GLY A 41 -12.20 -24.63 -10.69
C GLY A 41 -11.74 -24.66 -9.24
N HIS A 42 -11.10 -23.60 -8.75
CA HIS A 42 -10.82 -23.42 -7.33
C HIS A 42 -12.08 -23.00 -6.56
N PHE A 43 -11.98 -22.92 -5.23
CA PHE A 43 -13.04 -22.38 -4.38
C PHE A 43 -12.45 -21.73 -3.13
N PHE A 44 -13.21 -20.81 -2.55
CA PHE A 44 -12.90 -20.26 -1.23
C PHE A 44 -14.16 -20.21 -0.37
N GLU A 45 -13.98 -20.20 0.95
CA GLU A 45 -15.08 -20.03 1.91
C GLU A 45 -15.06 -18.63 2.49
N ALA A 46 -16.19 -17.92 2.38
CA ALA A 46 -16.37 -16.58 2.90
C ALA A 46 -17.86 -16.24 3.07
N ALA A 47 -18.17 -15.24 3.89
CA ALA A 47 -19.50 -14.68 4.00
C ALA A 47 -19.72 -13.64 2.89
N PHE A 48 -20.88 -13.66 2.25
CA PHE A 48 -21.27 -12.59 1.33
C PHE A 48 -21.60 -11.33 2.12
N LEU A 49 -21.08 -10.18 1.68
CA LEU A 49 -21.47 -8.88 2.21
C LEU A 49 -22.38 -8.12 1.25
N ARG A 50 -21.89 -7.86 0.02
CA ARG A 50 -22.61 -7.01 -0.95
C ARG A 50 -22.11 -7.20 -2.38
N LEU A 51 -22.95 -6.81 -3.34
CA LEU A 51 -22.51 -6.56 -4.72
C LEU A 51 -22.08 -5.09 -4.86
N GLN A 52 -20.97 -4.85 -5.53
CA GLN A 52 -20.45 -3.51 -5.79
C GLN A 52 -20.00 -3.41 -7.25
N GLY A 53 -20.85 -2.85 -8.10
CA GLY A 53 -20.59 -2.74 -9.54
C GLY A 53 -20.30 -4.11 -10.18
N ASN A 54 -19.06 -4.28 -10.67
CA ASN A 54 -18.58 -5.51 -11.34
C ASN A 54 -17.88 -6.49 -10.37
N ALA A 55 -18.12 -6.38 -9.06
CA ALA A 55 -17.46 -7.24 -8.08
C ALA A 55 -18.39 -7.62 -6.91
N VAL A 56 -18.00 -8.67 -6.19
CA VAL A 56 -18.65 -9.14 -4.98
C VAL A 56 -17.72 -8.90 -3.80
N VAL A 57 -18.24 -8.30 -2.74
CA VAL A 57 -17.50 -8.11 -1.49
C VAL A 57 -17.85 -9.24 -0.53
N PHE A 58 -16.80 -9.88 -0.02
CA PHE A 58 -16.85 -11.00 0.90
C PHE A 58 -16.19 -10.64 2.23
N ALA A 59 -16.55 -11.34 3.29
CA ALA A 59 -15.87 -11.30 4.58
C ALA A 59 -15.36 -12.67 5.01
N LYS A 60 -14.13 -12.75 5.50
CA LYS A 60 -13.57 -13.96 6.12
C LYS A 60 -12.63 -13.58 7.25
N ASP A 61 -12.73 -14.25 8.40
CA ASP A 61 -11.83 -14.05 9.55
C ASP A 61 -11.73 -12.59 10.02
N GLY A 62 -12.82 -11.82 9.91
CA GLY A 62 -12.87 -10.40 10.25
C GLY A 62 -12.38 -9.44 9.17
N TRP A 63 -12.02 -9.93 7.98
CA TRP A 63 -11.50 -9.13 6.86
C TRP A 63 -12.48 -9.07 5.69
N GLU A 64 -12.68 -7.87 5.13
CA GLU A 64 -13.39 -7.70 3.85
C GLU A 64 -12.43 -7.80 2.66
N PHE A 65 -12.84 -8.48 1.61
CA PHE A 65 -12.10 -8.52 0.34
C PHE A 65 -13.08 -8.57 -0.84
N THR A 66 -12.64 -8.06 -1.98
CA THR A 66 -13.47 -7.93 -3.18
C THR A 66 -12.99 -8.89 -4.25
N VAL A 67 -13.92 -9.64 -4.83
CA VAL A 67 -13.64 -10.58 -5.94
C VAL A 67 -14.41 -10.11 -7.16
N PRO A 68 -13.74 -9.88 -8.31
CA PRO A 68 -14.42 -9.55 -9.56
C PRO A 68 -15.46 -10.61 -9.93
N ILE A 69 -16.63 -10.20 -10.43
CA ILE A 69 -17.65 -11.17 -10.85
C ILE A 69 -17.17 -12.05 -12.01
N SER A 70 -16.19 -11.58 -12.78
CA SER A 70 -15.54 -12.36 -13.85
C SER A 70 -14.76 -13.56 -13.31
N THR A 71 -14.28 -13.52 -12.07
CA THR A 71 -13.52 -14.61 -11.42
C THR A 71 -14.44 -15.68 -10.85
N LEU A 72 -15.69 -15.35 -10.54
CA LEU A 72 -16.65 -16.27 -9.92
C LEU A 72 -17.29 -17.19 -10.96
N SER A 73 -17.48 -18.46 -10.58
CA SER A 73 -18.29 -19.39 -11.35
C SER A 73 -19.72 -18.88 -11.52
N PRO A 74 -20.45 -19.29 -12.57
CA PRO A 74 -21.87 -18.96 -12.72
C PRO A 74 -22.70 -19.30 -11.47
N LYS A 75 -22.37 -20.42 -10.80
CA LYS A 75 -23.03 -20.85 -9.56
C LYS A 75 -22.78 -19.89 -8.39
N SER A 76 -21.56 -19.39 -8.24
CA SER A 76 -21.21 -18.37 -7.25
C SER A 76 -21.90 -17.04 -7.53
N LEU A 77 -22.00 -16.64 -8.79
CA LEU A 77 -22.70 -15.41 -9.18
C LEU A 77 -24.18 -15.47 -8.84
N GLU A 78 -24.82 -16.60 -9.12
CA GLU A 78 -26.21 -16.81 -8.77
C GLU A 78 -26.42 -16.81 -7.24
N LEU A 79 -25.50 -17.43 -6.50
CA LEU A 79 -25.52 -17.36 -5.04
C LEU A 79 -25.38 -15.92 -4.53
N ALA A 80 -24.44 -15.13 -5.06
CA ALA A 80 -24.23 -13.74 -4.67
C ALA A 80 -25.47 -12.87 -4.95
N ARG A 81 -26.12 -13.06 -6.11
CA ARG A 81 -27.38 -12.37 -6.43
C ARG A 81 -28.50 -12.71 -5.45
N ARG A 82 -28.66 -13.98 -5.10
CA ARG A 82 -29.66 -14.40 -4.09
C ARG A 82 -29.41 -13.79 -2.72
N GLN A 83 -28.15 -13.64 -2.31
CA GLN A 83 -27.82 -13.00 -1.03
C GLN A 83 -28.01 -11.48 -1.07
N ALA A 84 -27.73 -10.82 -2.21
CA ALA A 84 -27.96 -9.39 -2.38
C ALA A 84 -29.42 -8.97 -2.21
N VAL A 85 -30.37 -9.86 -2.50
CA VAL A 85 -31.81 -9.63 -2.28
C VAL A 85 -32.21 -9.81 -0.80
N ARG A 86 -31.44 -10.58 -0.03
CA ARG A 86 -31.73 -10.90 1.38
C ARG A 86 -31.08 -9.95 2.38
N VAL A 87 -29.98 -9.30 1.99
CA VAL A 87 -29.29 -8.29 2.80
C VAL A 87 -29.90 -6.93 2.43
N PRO A 88 -30.68 -6.27 3.31
CA PRO A 88 -31.15 -4.92 3.02
C PRO A 88 -29.94 -4.00 2.84
N ALA A 89 -29.92 -3.26 1.73
CA ALA A 89 -28.92 -2.26 1.42
C ALA A 89 -29.02 -1.10 2.43
N ALA A 90 -28.36 -1.24 3.58
CA ALA A 90 -28.34 -0.20 4.60
C ALA A 90 -26.94 -0.09 5.22
N ILE A 91 -26.03 0.49 4.44
CA ILE A 91 -25.03 1.40 5.01
C ILE A 91 -25.25 2.73 4.28
N PRO A 92 -25.56 3.84 4.97
CA PRO A 92 -25.72 5.13 4.32
C PRO A 92 -24.41 5.51 3.62
N ALA A 93 -24.53 6.00 2.38
CA ALA A 93 -23.43 6.59 1.65
C ALA A 93 -22.78 7.68 2.52
N ILE A 94 -21.46 7.61 2.68
CA ILE A 94 -20.68 8.72 3.26
C ILE A 94 -20.98 9.94 2.38
N PRO A 95 -21.42 11.08 2.93
CA PRO A 95 -21.67 12.27 2.13
C PRO A 95 -20.38 12.64 1.40
N ALA A 96 -20.49 12.79 0.08
CA ALA A 96 -19.40 13.31 -0.74
C ALA A 96 -19.00 14.67 -0.16
N VAL A 97 -17.77 14.78 0.33
CA VAL A 97 -17.18 16.07 0.66
C VAL A 97 -17.21 16.90 -0.62
N PRO A 98 -17.77 18.12 -0.63
CA PRO A 98 -17.76 18.96 -1.82
C PRO A 98 -16.29 19.20 -2.20
N ALA A 99 -15.93 18.78 -3.41
CA ALA A 99 -14.64 19.04 -3.99
C ALA A 99 -14.53 20.55 -4.24
N THR A 100 -13.93 21.27 -3.30
CA THR A 100 -13.46 22.64 -3.55
C THR A 100 -12.43 22.55 -4.68
N PRO A 101 -12.58 23.26 -5.81
CA PRO A 101 -11.56 23.28 -6.83
C PRO A 101 -10.32 23.99 -6.25
N LEU A 102 -9.30 23.20 -5.91
CA LEU A 102 -7.97 23.70 -5.59
C LEU A 102 -7.41 24.35 -6.86
N ALA A 103 -7.21 25.67 -6.81
CA ALA A 103 -6.46 26.39 -7.83
C ALA A 103 -5.03 25.80 -7.97
N PRO A 104 -4.44 25.80 -9.18
CA PRO A 104 -3.17 25.14 -9.43
C PRO A 104 -2.02 26.02 -8.93
N ILE A 105 -1.50 25.75 -7.74
CA ILE A 105 -0.10 26.05 -7.44
C ILE A 105 0.70 24.86 -7.92
N ALA A 106 1.32 24.99 -9.10
CA ALA A 106 2.30 24.04 -9.60
C ALA A 106 3.53 24.10 -8.70
N SER A 107 3.48 23.46 -7.54
CA SER A 107 4.68 23.05 -6.83
C SER A 107 5.34 21.98 -7.68
N PHE A 108 6.54 22.24 -8.20
CA PHE A 108 7.42 21.18 -8.68
C PHE A 108 7.57 20.17 -7.53
N SER A 109 6.95 19.00 -7.65
CA SER A 109 7.11 17.96 -6.63
C SER A 109 8.40 17.21 -6.93
N CYS A 110 9.17 16.83 -5.91
CA CYS A 110 10.37 16.00 -6.10
C CYS A 110 10.05 14.74 -6.93
N ASN A 111 8.85 14.18 -6.74
CA ASN A 111 8.27 13.10 -7.52
C ASN A 111 8.24 13.36 -9.03
N SER A 112 7.73 14.52 -9.47
CA SER A 112 7.65 14.83 -10.91
C SER A 112 9.04 14.92 -11.54
N SER A 113 10.00 15.56 -10.86
CA SER A 113 11.39 15.65 -11.34
C SER A 113 12.09 14.30 -11.39
N ILE A 114 11.88 13.43 -10.39
CA ILE A 114 12.43 12.07 -10.36
C ILE A 114 11.90 11.25 -11.54
N LEU A 115 10.59 11.33 -11.79
CA LEU A 115 9.96 10.60 -12.89
C LEU A 115 10.45 11.10 -14.25
N GLU A 116 10.54 12.42 -14.42
CA GLU A 116 11.04 13.05 -15.65
C GLU A 116 12.48 12.64 -15.92
N PHE A 117 13.37 12.72 -14.92
CA PHE A 117 14.75 12.25 -15.03
C PHE A 117 14.82 10.80 -15.52
N CYS A 118 14.00 9.90 -14.98
CA CYS A 118 13.99 8.50 -15.42
C CYS A 118 13.48 8.35 -16.86
N ARG A 119 12.46 9.12 -17.28
CA ARG A 119 11.90 9.07 -18.64
C ARG A 119 12.88 9.60 -19.68
N GLU A 120 13.53 10.72 -19.42
CA GLU A 120 14.55 11.31 -20.30
C GLU A 120 15.77 10.40 -20.50
N ASN A 121 16.00 9.48 -19.55
CA ASN A 121 17.12 8.56 -19.58
C ASN A 121 16.74 7.12 -19.94
N LEU A 122 15.52 6.89 -20.45
CA LEU A 122 15.10 5.58 -20.96
C LEU A 122 16.11 5.03 -21.98
N GLY A 123 16.44 3.73 -21.84
CA GLY A 123 17.42 3.06 -22.70
C GLY A 123 18.88 3.39 -22.39
N ARG A 124 19.18 4.32 -21.48
CA ARG A 124 20.55 4.68 -21.08
C ARG A 124 20.94 3.98 -19.78
N GLN A 125 22.23 3.78 -19.58
CA GLN A 125 22.79 3.35 -18.29
C GLN A 125 23.06 4.57 -17.41
N ILE A 126 22.59 4.55 -16.16
CA ILE A 126 22.90 5.59 -15.16
C ILE A 126 23.94 5.09 -14.16
N GLY A 127 25.01 5.87 -13.98
CA GLY A 127 26.13 5.53 -13.10
C GLY A 127 26.76 4.17 -13.45
N SER A 128 27.00 3.35 -12.44
CA SER A 128 27.53 1.99 -12.61
C SER A 128 26.52 0.99 -13.20
N GLY A 129 25.29 1.43 -13.47
CA GLY A 129 24.21 0.60 -14.00
C GLY A 129 23.45 -0.19 -12.94
N GLN A 130 23.73 0.00 -11.64
CA GLN A 130 23.04 -0.66 -10.52
C GLN A 130 21.66 -0.04 -10.24
N CYS A 131 20.67 -0.83 -9.82
CA CYS A 131 19.30 -0.36 -9.56
C CYS A 131 19.25 0.80 -8.55
N ALA A 132 20.00 0.71 -7.44
CA ALA A 132 20.10 1.77 -6.44
C ALA A 132 20.76 3.06 -6.96
N MET A 133 21.67 2.95 -7.94
CA MET A 133 22.31 4.14 -8.53
C MET A 133 21.32 4.96 -9.37
N LEU A 134 20.33 4.33 -9.99
CA LEU A 134 19.26 5.06 -10.68
C LEU A 134 18.49 5.94 -9.69
N ALA A 135 18.01 5.35 -8.58
CA ALA A 135 17.27 6.09 -7.55
C ALA A 135 18.09 7.24 -6.94
N GLN A 136 19.37 7.00 -6.63
CA GLN A 136 20.26 8.05 -6.09
C GLN A 136 20.47 9.22 -7.06
N ASN A 137 20.65 8.94 -8.35
CA ASN A 137 20.81 9.99 -9.36
C ASN A 137 19.50 10.75 -9.60
N ALA A 138 18.36 10.06 -9.58
CA ALA A 138 17.06 10.70 -9.71
C ALA A 138 16.78 11.63 -8.51
N LEU A 139 17.03 11.18 -7.28
CA LEU A 139 16.92 12.02 -6.08
C LEU A 139 17.81 13.27 -6.18
N ARG A 140 19.07 13.09 -6.61
CA ARG A 140 20.00 14.20 -6.80
C ARG A 140 19.49 15.20 -7.85
N SER A 141 18.98 14.72 -8.98
CA SER A 141 18.45 15.58 -10.04
C SER A 141 17.25 16.41 -9.59
N ALA A 142 16.46 15.88 -8.65
CA ALA A 142 15.28 16.52 -8.11
C ALA A 142 15.56 17.40 -6.88
N GLY A 143 16.82 17.54 -6.45
CA GLY A 143 17.16 18.25 -5.21
C GLY A 143 16.54 17.60 -3.95
N ALA A 144 16.22 16.30 -4.03
CA ALA A 144 15.63 15.55 -2.93
C ALA A 144 16.69 15.14 -1.90
N ALA A 145 16.26 14.84 -0.69
CA ALA A 145 17.11 14.26 0.33
C ALA A 145 17.70 12.92 -0.17
N PRO A 146 18.95 12.60 0.21
CA PRO A 146 19.51 11.29 -0.08
C PRO A 146 18.75 10.20 0.69
N ARG A 147 18.99 8.93 0.31
CA ARG A 147 18.43 7.79 1.03
C ARG A 147 18.83 7.80 2.51
N GLY A 148 17.93 7.32 3.36
CA GLY A 148 18.20 7.05 4.76
C GLY A 148 19.00 5.74 4.96
N PRO A 149 19.26 5.38 6.23
CA PRO A 149 19.86 4.09 6.58
C PRO A 149 18.94 2.94 6.15
N ASP A 150 19.55 1.79 5.86
CA ASP A 150 18.83 0.58 5.47
C ASP A 150 17.96 0.07 6.64
N SER A 151 16.75 -0.38 6.35
CA SER A 151 15.82 -0.91 7.35
C SER A 151 14.75 -1.82 6.73
N PRO A 152 14.48 -3.01 7.30
CA PRO A 152 14.98 -3.51 8.58
C PRO A 152 16.37 -4.17 8.54
N GLY A 153 16.85 -4.55 7.36
CA GLY A 153 18.16 -5.20 7.18
C GLY A 153 18.99 -4.56 6.08
N GLU A 154 20.22 -5.03 5.93
CA GLU A 154 21.10 -4.60 4.85
C GLU A 154 20.46 -4.85 3.47
N GLY A 155 20.55 -3.85 2.58
CA GLY A 155 19.92 -3.90 1.26
C GLY A 155 18.45 -3.47 1.24
N ASP A 156 17.85 -3.15 2.40
CA ASP A 156 16.49 -2.64 2.50
C ASP A 156 16.48 -1.12 2.53
N TYR A 157 16.77 -0.53 1.37
CA TYR A 157 16.93 0.91 1.26
C TYR A 157 15.65 1.68 1.64
N VAL A 158 15.85 2.75 2.42
CA VAL A 158 14.82 3.72 2.79
C VAL A 158 15.01 4.97 1.94
N TRP A 159 14.09 5.22 1.01
CA TRP A 159 14.24 6.26 -0.02
C TRP A 159 13.52 7.57 0.31
N GLY A 160 12.90 7.66 1.49
CA GLY A 160 12.11 8.81 1.92
C GLY A 160 11.06 8.40 2.96
N GLU A 161 9.92 9.08 2.95
CA GLU A 161 8.77 8.74 3.82
C GLU A 161 8.06 7.50 3.29
N LEU A 162 7.79 6.52 4.14
CA LEU A 162 7.07 5.31 3.74
C LEU A 162 5.58 5.63 3.51
N VAL A 163 5.11 5.45 2.28
CA VAL A 163 3.72 5.71 1.86
C VAL A 163 2.87 4.46 1.92
N ALA A 164 3.39 3.34 1.42
CA ALA A 164 2.66 2.09 1.34
C ALA A 164 3.61 0.90 1.46
N THR A 165 3.08 -0.20 2.01
CA THR A 165 3.75 -1.50 2.01
C THR A 165 2.82 -2.54 1.40
N ILE A 166 3.29 -3.19 0.35
CA ILE A 166 2.61 -4.30 -0.29
C ILE A 166 3.34 -5.58 0.12
N LYS A 167 2.65 -6.54 0.72
CA LYS A 167 3.25 -7.84 1.12
C LYS A 167 2.58 -8.98 0.39
N ALA A 168 3.34 -10.00 0.04
CA ALA A 168 2.76 -11.20 -0.53
C ALA A 168 1.74 -11.83 0.42
N GLY A 169 0.69 -12.44 -0.14
CA GLY A 169 -0.36 -13.13 0.60
C GLY A 169 -0.84 -14.38 -0.14
N PHE A 170 -1.53 -15.27 0.59
CA PHE A 170 -2.03 -16.57 0.08
C PHE A 170 -3.00 -16.46 -1.12
N TYR A 171 -3.46 -15.25 -1.46
CA TYR A 171 -4.35 -14.96 -2.60
C TYR A 171 -3.87 -13.75 -3.44
N GLY A 172 -2.56 -13.47 -3.41
CA GLY A 172 -1.94 -12.29 -4.03
C GLY A 172 -1.52 -11.24 -3.01
N ALA A 173 -0.94 -10.14 -3.50
CA ALA A 173 -0.44 -9.06 -2.67
C ALA A 173 -1.51 -8.42 -1.76
N SER A 174 -1.25 -8.38 -0.46
CA SER A 174 -1.93 -7.54 0.52
C SER A 174 -1.40 -6.10 0.47
N GLY A 175 -2.25 -5.12 0.80
CA GLY A 175 -1.90 -3.69 0.79
C GLY A 175 -2.22 -2.97 -0.52
N VAL A 176 -2.76 -3.66 -1.54
CA VAL A 176 -3.12 -3.05 -2.85
C VAL A 176 -4.06 -1.84 -2.71
N LYS A 177 -4.94 -1.82 -1.71
CA LYS A 177 -5.78 -0.67 -1.39
C LYS A 177 -4.99 0.59 -0.99
N ASP A 178 -3.76 0.42 -0.51
CA ASP A 178 -2.85 1.49 -0.12
C ASP A 178 -2.23 2.17 -1.35
N LEU A 179 -2.37 1.59 -2.55
CA LEU A 179 -1.95 2.22 -3.82
C LEU A 179 -2.70 3.53 -4.11
N ALA A 180 -3.85 3.78 -3.47
CA ALA A 180 -4.56 5.05 -3.57
C ALA A 180 -3.72 6.25 -3.08
N TYR A 181 -2.73 6.01 -2.22
CA TYR A 181 -1.84 7.04 -1.68
C TYR A 181 -0.50 7.14 -2.43
N VAL A 182 -0.24 6.19 -3.31
CA VAL A 182 1.00 6.07 -4.07
C VAL A 182 0.92 6.96 -5.32
N GLN A 183 2.02 7.64 -5.64
CA GLN A 183 2.09 8.62 -6.73
C GLN A 183 3.25 8.31 -7.68
N PRO A 184 3.11 8.60 -8.98
CA PRO A 184 4.23 8.58 -9.91
C PRO A 184 5.44 9.35 -9.34
N GLY A 185 6.64 8.82 -9.53
CA GLY A 185 7.88 9.34 -8.94
C GLY A 185 8.19 8.81 -7.53
N ASP A 186 7.26 8.12 -6.85
CA ASP A 186 7.59 7.40 -5.62
C ASP A 186 8.63 6.30 -5.93
N ILE A 187 9.58 6.09 -5.01
CA ILE A 187 10.65 5.11 -5.16
C ILE A 187 10.24 3.82 -4.46
N ILE A 188 10.35 2.71 -5.18
CA ILE A 188 9.94 1.39 -4.73
C ILE A 188 11.18 0.59 -4.33
N GLN A 189 11.20 0.12 -3.09
CA GLN A 189 12.15 -0.89 -2.64
C GLN A 189 11.50 -2.28 -2.67
N PHE A 190 12.19 -3.23 -3.26
CA PHE A 190 11.82 -4.63 -3.35
C PHE A 190 12.67 -5.44 -2.38
N HIS A 191 12.05 -6.41 -1.72
CA HIS A 191 12.76 -7.37 -0.88
C HIS A 191 12.17 -8.76 -1.07
N ASP A 192 13.04 -9.69 -1.46
CA ASP A 192 12.75 -11.12 -1.62
C ASP A 192 11.47 -11.38 -2.43
N VAL A 193 11.26 -10.57 -3.47
CA VAL A 193 10.02 -10.61 -4.23
C VAL A 193 10.03 -11.77 -5.20
N ARG A 194 8.86 -12.37 -5.37
CA ARG A 194 8.56 -13.27 -6.48
C ARG A 194 7.20 -12.94 -7.05
N PHE A 195 7.17 -12.74 -8.35
CA PHE A 195 5.96 -12.64 -9.14
C PHE A 195 5.85 -13.88 -10.03
N SER A 196 4.66 -14.46 -10.04
CA SER A 196 4.31 -15.50 -11.00
C SER A 196 2.85 -15.42 -11.37
N GLY A 197 2.53 -15.73 -12.62
CA GLY A 197 1.16 -15.78 -13.10
C GLY A 197 1.12 -16.12 -14.58
N TYR A 198 -0.08 -15.99 -15.15
CA TYR A 198 -0.29 -16.19 -16.59
C TYR A 198 -0.17 -14.83 -17.30
N LEU A 199 0.55 -14.82 -18.43
CA LEU A 199 0.54 -13.67 -19.33
C LEU A 199 -0.88 -13.50 -19.88
N HIS A 200 -1.40 -12.27 -19.90
CA HIS A 200 -2.75 -12.01 -20.39
C HIS A 200 -2.79 -12.28 -21.90
N GLY A 201 -3.56 -13.29 -22.33
CA GLY A 201 -3.74 -13.64 -23.75
C GLY A 201 -2.88 -14.80 -24.28
N ASP A 202 -1.90 -15.29 -23.50
CA ASP A 202 -1.04 -16.41 -23.88
C ASP A 202 -0.96 -17.46 -22.76
N PHE A 203 -0.87 -18.74 -23.12
CA PHE A 203 -0.68 -19.86 -22.16
C PHE A 203 0.69 -19.86 -21.45
N GLY A 204 1.43 -18.74 -21.50
CA GLY A 204 2.75 -18.59 -20.90
C GLY A 204 2.67 -18.23 -19.42
N VAL A 205 3.38 -18.98 -18.58
CA VAL A 205 3.63 -18.60 -17.19
C VAL A 205 4.80 -17.62 -17.17
N TYR A 206 4.64 -16.46 -16.54
CA TYR A 206 5.76 -15.57 -16.27
C TYR A 206 6.30 -15.83 -14.87
N HIS A 207 7.63 -15.75 -14.74
CA HIS A 207 8.34 -15.85 -13.46
C HIS A 207 9.34 -14.71 -13.37
N MET A 208 9.28 -13.96 -12.26
CA MET A 208 10.15 -12.82 -12.02
C MET A 208 10.49 -12.78 -10.54
N GLU A 209 11.76 -12.62 -10.21
CA GLU A 209 12.20 -12.55 -8.81
C GLU A 209 13.32 -11.54 -8.64
N ALA A 210 13.42 -11.00 -7.43
CA ALA A 210 14.52 -10.15 -7.03
C ALA A 210 14.73 -10.22 -5.52
N LYS A 211 15.96 -10.56 -5.12
CA LYS A 211 16.34 -10.58 -3.70
C LYS A 211 16.33 -9.17 -3.10
N HIS A 212 16.98 -8.21 -3.76
CA HIS A 212 16.86 -6.79 -3.49
C HIS A 212 16.81 -6.05 -4.83
N HIS A 213 15.90 -5.08 -4.95
CA HIS A 213 15.80 -4.25 -6.15
C HIS A 213 15.20 -2.89 -5.85
N THR A 214 15.48 -1.92 -6.71
CA THR A 214 14.92 -0.57 -6.61
C THR A 214 14.36 -0.15 -7.96
N ALA A 215 13.20 0.49 -7.94
CA ALA A 215 12.57 1.07 -9.12
C ALA A 215 11.91 2.41 -8.78
N VAL A 216 11.63 3.21 -9.80
CA VAL A 216 10.80 4.42 -9.70
C VAL A 216 9.42 4.10 -10.27
N LEU A 217 8.37 4.47 -9.57
CA LEU A 217 7.01 4.27 -10.04
C LEU A 217 6.68 5.25 -11.17
N GLU A 218 6.18 4.73 -12.28
CA GLU A 218 5.69 5.56 -13.40
C GLU A 218 4.18 5.72 -13.38
N SER A 219 3.43 4.65 -13.11
CA SER A 219 1.96 4.70 -13.06
C SER A 219 1.38 3.57 -12.23
N VAL A 220 0.16 3.80 -11.73
CA VAL A 220 -0.68 2.81 -11.05
C VAL A 220 -1.92 2.61 -11.88
N ASP A 221 -2.25 1.35 -12.17
CA ASP A 221 -3.54 0.94 -12.68
C ASP A 221 -4.24 0.09 -11.62
N ALA A 222 -4.99 0.77 -10.76
CA ALA A 222 -5.71 0.14 -9.67
C ALA A 222 -6.82 -0.80 -10.16
N ALA A 223 -7.39 -0.55 -11.35
CA ALA A 223 -8.45 -1.38 -11.91
C ALA A 223 -7.94 -2.76 -12.30
N HIS A 224 -6.70 -2.84 -12.82
CA HIS A 224 -6.06 -4.09 -13.21
C HIS A 224 -5.04 -4.60 -12.18
N ASN A 225 -4.90 -3.92 -11.04
CA ASN A 225 -3.91 -4.24 -10.00
C ASN A 225 -2.48 -4.34 -10.56
N THR A 226 -2.14 -3.40 -11.44
CA THR A 226 -0.80 -3.31 -12.03
C THR A 226 -0.13 -1.98 -11.68
N ILE A 227 1.20 -2.01 -11.65
CA ILE A 227 2.02 -0.80 -11.61
C ILE A 227 3.02 -0.85 -12.75
N THR A 228 3.33 0.30 -13.34
CA THR A 228 4.43 0.43 -14.28
C THR A 228 5.59 1.12 -13.59
N VAL A 229 6.79 0.54 -13.73
CA VAL A 229 8.00 1.01 -13.06
C VAL A 229 9.13 1.27 -14.06
N LEU A 230 10.01 2.21 -13.70
CA LEU A 230 11.26 2.51 -14.38
C LEU A 230 12.41 2.00 -13.51
N HIS A 231 13.26 1.15 -14.07
CA HIS A 231 14.34 0.50 -13.32
C HIS A 231 15.50 0.13 -14.24
N GLN A 232 16.68 -0.11 -13.66
CA GLN A 232 17.84 -0.65 -14.36
C GLN A 232 18.43 -1.82 -13.59
N ASN A 233 19.32 -2.57 -14.25
CA ASN A 233 19.91 -3.81 -13.73
C ASN A 233 18.91 -4.96 -13.52
N TRP A 234 17.86 -5.02 -14.33
CA TRP A 234 16.97 -6.17 -14.31
C TRP A 234 17.48 -7.24 -15.27
N ASN A 235 17.57 -8.49 -14.84
CA ASN A 235 18.15 -9.60 -15.61
C ASN A 235 19.52 -9.29 -16.24
N GLY A 236 20.37 -8.54 -15.51
CA GLY A 236 21.71 -8.13 -15.96
C GLY A 236 21.75 -6.97 -16.96
N GLN A 237 20.60 -6.41 -17.36
CA GLN A 237 20.53 -5.29 -18.29
C GLN A 237 20.66 -3.97 -17.53
N LYS A 238 21.81 -3.34 -17.64
CA LYS A 238 22.20 -2.11 -16.92
C LYS A 238 21.64 -0.80 -17.48
N ILE A 239 20.58 -0.87 -18.27
CA ILE A 239 19.91 0.30 -18.86
C ILE A 239 18.55 0.51 -18.22
N ILE A 240 18.06 1.76 -18.18
CA ILE A 240 16.70 2.04 -17.72
C ILE A 240 15.70 1.43 -18.69
N ARG A 241 14.77 0.64 -18.16
CA ARG A 241 13.65 0.05 -18.88
C ARG A 241 12.35 0.33 -18.15
N ARG A 242 11.27 0.20 -18.91
CA ARG A 242 9.90 0.20 -18.42
C ARG A 242 9.44 -1.23 -18.21
N GLN A 243 8.79 -1.50 -17.09
CA GLN A 243 8.21 -2.81 -16.80
C GLN A 243 6.87 -2.65 -16.10
N THR A 244 5.87 -3.40 -16.54
CA THR A 244 4.57 -3.48 -15.86
C THR A 244 4.55 -4.72 -14.97
N LEU A 245 4.19 -4.54 -13.70
CA LEU A 245 4.09 -5.58 -12.69
C LEU A 245 2.63 -5.78 -12.30
N TYR A 246 2.15 -7.00 -12.41
CA TYR A 246 0.85 -7.40 -11.85
C TYR A 246 1.02 -7.82 -10.38
N LEU A 247 0.49 -7.01 -9.47
CA LEU A 247 0.66 -7.21 -8.02
C LEU A 247 -0.12 -8.42 -7.51
N GLY A 248 -1.20 -8.81 -8.19
CA GLY A 248 -1.93 -10.04 -7.86
C GLY A 248 -1.08 -11.31 -8.03
N GLY A 249 -0.05 -11.27 -8.88
CA GLY A 249 0.90 -12.36 -9.06
C GLY A 249 2.03 -12.40 -8.03
N MET A 250 2.09 -11.45 -7.08
CA MET A 250 3.15 -11.40 -6.07
C MET A 250 2.87 -12.40 -4.95
N ASN A 251 3.68 -13.45 -4.86
CA ASN A 251 3.52 -14.55 -3.91
C ASN A 251 4.66 -14.70 -2.91
N ARG A 252 5.68 -13.85 -3.00
CA ARG A 252 6.76 -13.75 -2.00
C ARG A 252 7.22 -12.31 -1.82
N GLY A 253 7.74 -12.01 -0.63
CA GLY A 253 8.43 -10.76 -0.34
C GLY A 253 7.50 -9.57 -0.10
N TRP A 254 8.10 -8.38 -0.20
CA TRP A 254 7.39 -7.12 -0.05
C TRP A 254 7.91 -6.03 -0.99
N LEU A 255 7.02 -5.07 -1.27
CA LEU A 255 7.33 -3.78 -1.89
C LEU A 255 7.06 -2.68 -0.87
N ARG A 256 7.97 -1.73 -0.76
CA ARG A 256 7.75 -0.49 0.00
C ARG A 256 7.86 0.70 -0.94
N PHE A 257 6.86 1.56 -0.88
CA PHE A 257 6.76 2.77 -1.68
C PHE A 257 7.16 3.93 -0.79
N TYR A 258 8.17 4.68 -1.20
CA TYR A 258 8.67 5.84 -0.48
C TYR A 258 8.43 7.11 -1.27
N ARG A 259 7.97 8.15 -0.58
CA ARG A 259 7.90 9.51 -1.09
C ARG A 259 9.21 10.23 -0.80
N PRO A 260 9.95 10.65 -1.82
CA PRO A 260 11.11 11.50 -1.65
C PRO A 260 10.73 12.84 -1.03
N SER A 261 11.44 13.24 0.02
CA SER A 261 11.32 14.57 0.61
C SER A 261 12.35 15.51 0.00
N ALA A 262 12.04 16.81 -0.03
CA ALA A 262 13.02 17.83 -0.40
C ALA A 262 14.22 17.78 0.57
N ALA A 263 15.43 18.01 0.06
CA ALA A 263 16.59 18.13 0.93
C ALA A 263 16.42 19.35 1.87
N PRO A 264 16.82 19.25 3.14
CA PRO A 264 16.91 20.43 4.00
C PRO A 264 17.82 21.46 3.34
N GLN A 265 17.32 22.68 3.12
CA GLN A 265 18.13 23.79 2.60
C GLN A 265 19.28 24.05 3.58
N PRO A 266 20.55 24.17 3.13
CA PRO A 266 21.65 24.55 4.00
C PRO A 266 21.36 25.92 4.64
N GLY A 267 21.09 25.95 5.94
CA GLY A 267 20.75 27.17 6.70
C GLY A 267 19.27 27.36 7.03
N GLY A 268 18.38 26.47 6.61
CA GLY A 268 16.97 26.48 7.03
C GLY A 268 16.82 25.92 8.44
N PHE A 269 16.55 26.78 9.43
CA PHE A 269 16.10 26.30 10.74
C PHE A 269 14.80 25.50 10.58
N PRO A 270 14.64 24.35 11.29
CA PRO A 270 13.39 23.61 11.25
C PRO A 270 12.25 24.49 11.78
N PRO A 271 11.05 24.46 11.17
CA PRO A 271 9.93 25.31 11.53
C PRO A 271 9.23 24.84 12.82
N TYR A 272 9.96 24.51 13.89
CA TYR A 272 9.39 24.25 15.21
C TYR A 272 10.49 24.16 16.29
N TYR A 273 11.09 25.31 16.61
CA TYR A 273 11.66 25.51 17.94
C TYR A 273 11.21 26.89 18.46
N ILE A 274 10.00 26.95 19.02
CA ILE A 274 9.66 28.01 19.96
C ILE A 274 10.47 27.74 21.22
N ARG A 275 11.59 28.45 21.39
CA ARG A 275 12.21 28.62 22.71
C ARG A 275 11.16 29.23 23.63
N ARG A 276 10.66 28.46 24.59
CA ARG A 276 10.08 29.08 25.79
C ARG A 276 11.24 29.66 26.58
N GLY A 277 11.22 31.00 26.71
CA GLY A 277 12.00 31.71 27.72
C GLY A 277 11.44 31.48 29.12
#